data_AF-A0AAU9TFY7-F1
#
_entry.id   AF-A0AAU9TFY7-F1
#
_cell.length_a   1.000
_cell.length_b   1.000
_cell.length_c   1.000
_cell.angle_alpha   90.00
_cell.angle_beta   90.00
_cell.angle_gamma   90.00
#
_symmetry.space_group_name_H-M   'P 1'
#
loop_
_entity.id
_entity.type
_entity.pdbx_description
1 polymer ?
#
loop_
_entity_poly.entity_id
_entity_poly.type
_entity_poly.pdbx_seq_one_letter_code
_entity_poly.pdbx_strand_id
1 'polypeptide(L)'
;MNNLNYSKHCHSYEESLPVEGADLMLALESLVIATGIPNGYNNIRPLRIALRCLVMLSTAEPALYAQRTAAVVGAQLRAGGARLRALLEALAALGALGAPALPHLLPALQRAREDCKDPSYDGTTLVLICTVLLQERAGAALTRRINKAWELKIKDAIQGADGWTRYRVARAALRYGHQRLAADILKCLSEEAPSESAQRWLTALYRAANADAKLIEEGIPGLEAASAGWETFGDGGVAPGGACVGCSGCGACTALAPAWAAARAHALAALARTAAAARALCTQPPPAIALAHAQAARDPAAKAGACAGALRGCARALSGVAQRYAALARTAFHAHDSTLRHLHISQHTYAQMAQFLDRITSSQQERPEPVTEIKATSLEETIMLAPSVALAKISAKLFDNPTTSPGITHRHAEAALAAVRALAGGTCWARDACGGGGAGALCRVSLSPAHRPPPAEHAAALPLAHRLALKLEGVVLPPPAGKRKPVRQVKGVQITVTATPHPRTNEKTVELTNVPPVLTAVQTVTPVRDFFSAQQLVSVNTPGLYTVAVEAAFVDDKGELWQTGPRTAIVIKAHEDPSSKGNTQTTRGRF
;
A
#
# COMPACT_ATOMS: atom_id res chain seq x y z
N MET A 1 -30.66 23.93 -18.64
CA MET A 1 -31.33 24.39 -17.40
C MET A 1 -31.46 23.33 -16.28
N ASN A 2 -30.72 22.21 -16.31
CA ASN A 2 -30.90 21.09 -15.34
C ASN A 2 -29.67 20.75 -14.47
N ASN A 3 -28.78 21.71 -14.15
CA ASN A 3 -27.66 21.46 -13.23
C ASN A 3 -27.82 22.11 -11.84
N LEU A 4 -28.79 23.01 -11.66
CA LEU A 4 -28.94 23.77 -10.41
C LEU A 4 -29.77 23.06 -9.31
N ASN A 5 -30.59 22.06 -9.65
CA ASN A 5 -31.40 21.34 -8.64
C ASN A 5 -30.69 20.10 -8.06
N TYR A 6 -29.66 19.57 -8.72
CA TYR A 6 -28.94 18.37 -8.26
C TYR A 6 -27.95 18.65 -7.13
N SER A 7 -27.38 19.86 -7.09
CA SER A 7 -26.48 20.30 -6.03
C SER A 7 -27.25 20.60 -4.73
N LYS A 8 -28.51 21.05 -4.82
CA LYS A 8 -29.31 21.44 -3.66
C LYS A 8 -29.64 20.30 -2.70
N HIS A 9 -29.81 19.05 -3.15
CA HIS A 9 -30.20 17.96 -2.23
C HIS A 9 -29.04 17.30 -1.49
N CYS A 10 -27.85 17.20 -2.10
CA CYS A 10 -26.66 16.79 -1.35
C CYS A 10 -26.18 17.92 -0.42
N HIS A 11 -26.27 19.20 -0.83
CA HIS A 11 -25.98 20.33 0.07
C HIS A 11 -27.06 20.54 1.14
N SER A 12 -28.34 20.31 0.87
CA SER A 12 -29.39 20.46 1.90
C SER A 12 -29.28 19.45 3.04
N TYR A 13 -28.63 18.31 2.80
CA TYR A 13 -28.26 17.34 3.85
C TYR A 13 -27.01 17.78 4.63
N GLU A 14 -26.05 18.47 4.01
CA GLU A 14 -24.95 19.16 4.72
C GLU A 14 -25.47 20.32 5.60
N GLU A 15 -26.58 20.95 5.20
CA GLU A 15 -27.26 22.03 5.93
C GLU A 15 -28.42 21.57 6.85
N SER A 16 -28.61 20.26 7.04
CA SER A 16 -29.64 19.69 7.95
C SER A 16 -31.10 20.14 7.68
N LEU A 17 -31.47 20.33 6.41
CA LEU A 17 -32.87 20.55 6.02
C LEU A 17 -33.60 19.19 5.90
N PRO A 18 -34.84 19.05 6.42
CA PRO A 18 -35.60 17.82 6.32
C PRO A 18 -36.10 17.63 4.87
N VAL A 19 -35.37 16.84 4.09
CA VAL A 19 -35.86 16.34 2.80
C VAL A 19 -36.41 14.94 3.04
N GLU A 20 -37.64 14.68 2.61
CA GLU A 20 -38.25 13.35 2.67
C GLU A 20 -37.56 12.41 1.67
N GLY A 21 -36.39 11.87 2.06
CA GLY A 21 -35.60 10.97 1.21
C GLY A 21 -36.33 9.69 0.77
N ALA A 22 -37.44 9.35 1.43
CA ALA A 22 -38.31 8.24 1.07
C ALA A 22 -39.02 8.43 -0.29
N ASP A 23 -39.49 9.65 -0.59
CA ASP A 23 -40.19 9.95 -1.84
C ASP A 23 -39.24 9.98 -3.02
N LEU A 24 -38.04 10.56 -2.81
CA LEU A 24 -36.96 10.52 -3.80
C LEU A 24 -36.55 9.07 -4.10
N MET A 25 -36.45 8.23 -3.07
CA MET A 25 -36.14 6.82 -3.23
C MET A 25 -37.21 6.10 -4.07
N LEU A 26 -38.49 6.28 -3.74
CA LEU A 26 -39.62 5.71 -4.49
C LEU A 26 -39.61 6.16 -5.96
N ALA A 27 -39.38 7.45 -6.21
CA ALA A 27 -39.28 7.99 -7.56
C ALA A 27 -38.11 7.34 -8.34
N LEU A 28 -36.95 7.19 -7.72
CA LEU A 28 -35.79 6.53 -8.34
C LEU A 28 -36.02 5.03 -8.58
N GLU A 29 -36.66 4.33 -7.64
CA GLU A 29 -37.07 2.93 -7.79
C GLU A 29 -38.03 2.76 -8.98
N SER A 30 -39.03 3.64 -9.09
CA SER A 30 -39.98 3.64 -10.21
C SER A 30 -39.27 3.84 -11.55
N LEU A 31 -38.24 4.69 -11.60
CA LEU A 31 -37.44 4.94 -12.80
C LEU A 31 -36.58 3.72 -13.17
N VAL A 32 -36.02 3.01 -12.19
CA VAL A 32 -35.30 1.74 -12.42
C VAL A 32 -36.23 0.68 -13.00
N ILE A 33 -37.47 0.59 -12.51
CA ILE A 33 -38.47 -0.35 -13.02
C ILE A 33 -38.93 0.06 -14.43
N ALA A 34 -39.27 1.33 -14.64
CA ALA A 34 -39.78 1.85 -15.92
C ALA A 34 -38.77 1.70 -17.07
N THR A 35 -37.47 1.87 -16.78
CA THR A 35 -36.39 1.64 -17.77
C THR A 35 -36.25 0.15 -18.16
N GLY A 36 -36.99 -0.76 -17.52
CA GLY A 36 -37.04 -2.19 -17.83
C GLY A 36 -37.93 -2.53 -19.02
N ILE A 37 -38.77 -1.59 -19.45
CA ILE A 37 -39.62 -1.72 -20.64
C ILE A 37 -38.70 -1.66 -21.88
N PRO A 38 -38.82 -2.61 -22.83
CA PRO A 38 -37.92 -2.73 -23.97
C PRO A 38 -38.17 -1.62 -25.03
N ASN A 39 -37.64 -0.41 -24.80
CA ASN A 39 -37.66 0.69 -25.77
C ASN A 39 -36.26 0.98 -26.38
N GLY A 40 -35.45 -0.06 -26.60
CA GLY A 40 -34.12 0.04 -27.23
C GLY A 40 -33.01 0.70 -26.37
N TYR A 41 -31.95 1.19 -27.02
CA TYR A 41 -30.72 1.75 -26.39
C TYR A 41 -30.96 3.03 -25.56
N ASN A 42 -32.14 3.67 -25.70
CA ASN A 42 -32.44 4.97 -25.10
C ASN A 42 -32.64 4.92 -23.57
N ASN A 43 -32.87 3.75 -22.98
CA ASN A 43 -33.17 3.60 -21.56
C ASN A 43 -31.93 3.41 -20.66
N ILE A 44 -30.74 3.14 -21.22
CA ILE A 44 -29.53 2.83 -20.43
C ILE A 44 -28.94 4.07 -19.72
N ARG A 45 -29.01 5.24 -20.35
CA ARG A 45 -28.49 6.48 -19.78
C ARG A 45 -29.35 6.95 -18.60
N PRO A 46 -30.69 7.03 -18.71
CA PRO A 46 -31.55 7.28 -17.55
C PRO A 46 -31.36 6.26 -16.42
N LEU A 47 -31.26 4.96 -16.75
CA LEU A 47 -31.00 3.91 -15.76
C LEU A 47 -29.70 4.17 -14.98
N ARG A 48 -28.59 4.47 -15.68
CA ARG A 48 -27.31 4.74 -15.02
C ARG A 48 -27.35 5.98 -14.14
N ILE A 49 -28.11 7.01 -14.50
CA ILE A 49 -28.32 8.19 -13.65
C ILE A 49 -29.10 7.80 -12.39
N ALA A 50 -30.22 7.09 -12.55
CA ALA A 50 -31.04 6.62 -11.43
C ALA A 50 -30.24 5.76 -10.45
N LEU A 51 -29.47 4.79 -10.97
CA LEU A 51 -28.63 3.91 -10.17
C LEU A 51 -27.52 4.68 -9.43
N ARG A 52 -26.89 5.67 -10.06
CA ARG A 52 -25.90 6.52 -9.39
C ARG A 52 -26.52 7.31 -8.25
N CYS A 53 -27.71 7.89 -8.45
CA CYS A 53 -28.43 8.60 -7.40
C CYS A 53 -28.81 7.68 -6.23
N LEU A 54 -29.30 6.48 -6.51
CA LEU A 54 -29.61 5.47 -5.49
C LEU A 54 -28.38 5.04 -4.70
N VAL A 55 -27.24 4.85 -5.37
CA VAL A 55 -25.96 4.55 -4.71
C VAL A 55 -25.51 5.71 -3.84
N MET A 56 -25.56 6.96 -4.32
CA MET A 56 -25.19 8.14 -3.53
C MET A 56 -26.06 8.32 -2.28
N LEU A 57 -27.37 8.13 -2.41
CA LEU A 57 -28.32 8.16 -1.29
C LEU A 57 -28.00 7.04 -0.28
N SER A 58 -27.70 5.84 -0.78
CA SER A 58 -27.30 4.70 0.06
C SER A 58 -25.94 4.89 0.72
N THR A 59 -25.00 5.62 0.10
CA THR A 59 -23.71 5.93 0.73
C THR A 59 -23.83 6.99 1.83
N ALA A 60 -24.79 7.91 1.71
CA ALA A 60 -25.04 8.94 2.71
C ALA A 60 -25.71 8.33 3.96
N GLU A 61 -26.73 7.49 3.78
CA GLU A 61 -27.45 6.82 4.87
C GLU A 61 -27.56 5.30 4.62
N PRO A 62 -26.47 4.53 4.87
CA PRO A 62 -26.45 3.10 4.60
C PRO A 62 -27.49 2.30 5.38
N ALA A 63 -27.77 2.72 6.63
CA ALA A 63 -28.69 2.01 7.53
C ALA A 63 -30.14 2.01 7.02
N LEU A 64 -30.55 3.06 6.31
CA LEU A 64 -31.92 3.24 5.84
C LEU A 64 -32.11 2.72 4.42
N TYR A 65 -31.17 3.01 3.52
CA TYR A 65 -31.42 2.88 2.09
C TYR A 65 -30.68 1.73 1.40
N ALA A 66 -29.54 1.27 1.93
CA ALA A 66 -28.69 0.33 1.20
C ALA A 66 -29.38 -1.04 1.00
N GLN A 67 -30.00 -1.60 2.04
CA GLN A 67 -30.68 -2.89 1.97
C GLN A 67 -31.88 -2.86 1.02
N ARG A 68 -32.71 -1.82 1.10
CA ARG A 68 -33.89 -1.67 0.23
C ARG A 68 -33.48 -1.49 -1.23
N THR A 69 -32.48 -0.65 -1.49
CA THR A 69 -31.96 -0.44 -2.84
C THR A 69 -31.42 -1.75 -3.44
N ALA A 70 -30.65 -2.52 -2.65
CA ALA A 70 -30.12 -3.81 -3.11
C ALA A 70 -31.23 -4.83 -3.42
N ALA A 71 -32.32 -4.85 -2.65
CA ALA A 71 -33.47 -5.70 -2.92
C ALA A 71 -34.18 -5.33 -4.24
N VAL A 72 -34.44 -4.04 -4.48
CA VAL A 72 -35.11 -3.57 -5.70
C VAL A 72 -34.24 -3.81 -6.94
N VAL A 73 -32.95 -3.45 -6.87
CA VAL A 73 -32.01 -3.68 -7.97
C VAL A 73 -31.80 -5.17 -8.21
N GLY A 74 -31.72 -5.96 -7.13
CA GLY A 74 -31.60 -7.43 -7.18
C GLY A 74 -32.78 -8.10 -7.87
N ALA A 75 -34.01 -7.68 -7.57
CA ALA A 75 -35.22 -8.21 -8.21
C ALA A 75 -35.22 -8.02 -9.74
N GLN A 76 -34.52 -6.99 -10.23
CA GLN A 76 -34.42 -6.65 -11.65
C GLN A 76 -33.31 -7.43 -12.39
N LEU A 77 -32.53 -8.28 -11.71
CA LEU A 77 -31.44 -9.07 -12.31
C LEU A 77 -31.91 -10.14 -13.32
N ARG A 78 -33.22 -10.31 -13.52
CA ARG A 78 -33.77 -11.15 -14.60
C ARG A 78 -33.56 -10.52 -15.99
N ALA A 79 -33.21 -9.23 -16.06
CA ALA A 79 -32.88 -8.56 -17.32
C ALA A 79 -31.62 -9.13 -18.00
N GLY A 80 -31.55 -9.00 -19.33
CA GLY A 80 -30.38 -9.37 -20.14
C GLY A 80 -29.56 -8.16 -20.61
N GLY A 81 -28.38 -8.44 -21.18
CA GLY A 81 -27.57 -7.46 -21.92
C GLY A 81 -26.99 -6.30 -21.10
N ALA A 82 -26.94 -5.10 -21.71
CA ALA A 82 -26.32 -3.91 -21.12
C ALA A 82 -27.00 -3.43 -19.83
N ARG A 83 -28.31 -3.69 -19.67
CA ARG A 83 -29.07 -3.40 -18.45
C ARG A 83 -28.56 -4.21 -17.27
N LEU A 84 -28.35 -5.52 -17.46
CA LEU A 84 -27.83 -6.40 -16.42
C LEU A 84 -26.47 -5.92 -15.92
N ARG A 85 -25.58 -5.49 -16.82
CA ARG A 85 -24.27 -4.94 -16.46
C ARG A 85 -24.39 -3.70 -15.58
N ALA A 86 -25.27 -2.75 -15.94
CA ALA A 86 -25.48 -1.55 -15.15
C ALA A 86 -26.08 -1.86 -13.75
N LEU A 87 -27.02 -2.80 -13.66
CA LEU A 87 -27.58 -3.25 -12.38
C LEU A 87 -26.52 -3.91 -11.50
N LEU A 88 -25.67 -4.77 -12.08
CA LEU A 88 -24.57 -5.41 -11.35
C LEU A 88 -23.47 -4.42 -10.92
N GLU A 89 -23.16 -3.41 -11.74
CA GLU A 89 -22.26 -2.31 -11.35
C GLU A 89 -22.81 -1.55 -10.14
N ALA A 90 -24.11 -1.29 -10.10
CA ALA A 90 -24.77 -0.66 -8.97
C ALA A 90 -24.78 -1.55 -7.73
N LEU A 91 -25.09 -2.85 -7.88
CA LEU A 91 -25.01 -3.81 -6.77
C LEU A 91 -23.57 -3.96 -6.25
N ALA A 92 -22.55 -3.89 -7.11
CA ALA A 92 -21.16 -3.92 -6.67
C ALA A 92 -20.76 -2.67 -5.87
N ALA A 93 -21.39 -1.52 -6.13
CA ALA A 93 -21.23 -0.32 -5.32
C ALA A 93 -21.97 -0.44 -3.97
N LEU A 94 -23.15 -1.05 -3.95
CA LEU A 94 -23.93 -1.29 -2.72
C LEU A 94 -23.37 -2.43 -1.86
N GLY A 95 -22.77 -3.44 -2.47
CA GLY A 95 -22.10 -4.54 -1.77
C GLY A 95 -20.92 -4.06 -0.92
N ALA A 96 -20.29 -2.94 -1.32
CA ALA A 96 -19.29 -2.26 -0.50
C ALA A 96 -19.87 -1.65 0.81
N LEU A 97 -21.19 -1.51 0.91
CA LEU A 97 -21.91 -1.05 2.10
C LEU A 97 -22.48 -2.22 2.93
N GLY A 98 -22.24 -3.47 2.52
CA GLY A 98 -22.78 -4.66 3.20
C GLY A 98 -24.26 -4.96 2.92
N ALA A 99 -24.82 -4.39 1.85
CA ALA A 99 -26.22 -4.62 1.48
C ALA A 99 -26.42 -6.05 0.91
N PRO A 100 -27.39 -6.84 1.41
CA PRO A 100 -27.60 -8.21 0.97
C PRO A 100 -28.38 -8.28 -0.36
N ALA A 101 -27.81 -8.95 -1.37
CA ALA A 101 -28.46 -9.28 -2.65
C ALA A 101 -28.29 -10.78 -3.04
N LEU A 102 -27.66 -11.60 -2.20
CA LEU A 102 -27.41 -13.03 -2.40
C LEU A 102 -28.58 -13.84 -3.01
N PRO A 103 -29.85 -13.70 -2.57
CA PRO A 103 -30.95 -14.50 -3.11
C PRO A 103 -31.16 -14.30 -4.61
N HIS A 104 -30.86 -13.09 -5.11
CA HIS A 104 -31.00 -12.74 -6.53
C HIS A 104 -29.75 -13.09 -7.34
N LEU A 105 -28.58 -13.15 -6.70
CA LEU A 105 -27.30 -13.42 -7.35
C LEU A 105 -27.10 -14.90 -7.68
N LEU A 106 -27.60 -15.84 -6.86
CA LEU A 106 -27.42 -17.27 -7.13
C LEU A 106 -28.10 -17.73 -8.44
N PRO A 107 -29.36 -17.35 -8.74
CA PRO A 107 -29.97 -17.65 -10.04
C PRO A 107 -29.29 -16.92 -11.20
N ALA A 108 -28.74 -15.72 -10.97
CA ALA A 108 -27.97 -14.99 -11.97
C ALA A 108 -26.64 -15.70 -12.29
N LEU A 109 -25.97 -16.24 -11.28
CA LEU A 109 -24.74 -17.02 -11.43
C LEU A 109 -24.97 -18.29 -12.27
N GLN A 110 -26.06 -19.00 -12.02
CA GLN A 110 -26.43 -20.20 -12.80
C GLN A 110 -26.67 -19.86 -14.28
N ARG A 111 -27.39 -18.77 -14.57
CA ARG A 111 -27.57 -18.30 -15.95
C ARG A 111 -26.24 -17.91 -16.61
N ALA A 112 -25.43 -17.12 -15.92
CA ALA A 112 -24.13 -16.70 -16.43
C ALA A 112 -23.18 -17.87 -16.71
N ARG A 113 -23.29 -18.97 -15.95
CA ARG A 113 -22.57 -20.22 -16.23
C ARG A 113 -22.99 -20.83 -17.56
N GLU A 114 -24.28 -20.88 -17.85
CA GLU A 114 -24.78 -21.39 -19.13
C GLU A 114 -24.33 -20.49 -20.28
N ASP A 115 -24.41 -19.17 -20.11
CA ASP A 115 -23.95 -18.18 -21.09
C ASP A 115 -22.44 -18.30 -21.39
N CYS A 116 -21.62 -18.80 -20.45
CA CYS A 116 -20.19 -19.02 -20.69
C CYS A 116 -19.90 -20.10 -21.74
N LYS A 117 -20.88 -20.95 -22.07
CA LYS A 117 -20.74 -21.92 -23.16
C LYS A 117 -20.77 -21.23 -24.54
N ASP A 118 -21.33 -20.03 -24.62
CA ASP A 118 -21.38 -19.27 -25.86
C ASP A 118 -20.05 -18.56 -26.14
N PRO A 119 -19.43 -18.75 -27.32
CA PRO A 119 -18.13 -18.15 -27.65
C PRO A 119 -18.17 -16.63 -27.80
N SER A 120 -19.37 -16.03 -27.92
CA SER A 120 -19.55 -14.57 -27.99
C SER A 120 -19.56 -13.88 -26.61
N TYR A 121 -19.57 -14.67 -25.53
CA TYR A 121 -19.66 -14.16 -24.17
C TYR A 121 -18.32 -13.60 -23.66
N ASP A 122 -18.32 -12.32 -23.26
CA ASP A 122 -17.10 -11.60 -22.83
C ASP A 122 -16.71 -11.82 -21.35
N GLY A 123 -17.39 -12.72 -20.64
CA GLY A 123 -17.11 -13.04 -19.24
C GLY A 123 -17.47 -11.95 -18.23
N THR A 124 -17.83 -10.74 -18.66
CA THR A 124 -17.86 -9.56 -17.78
C THR A 124 -19.01 -9.62 -16.79
N THR A 125 -20.17 -10.14 -17.22
CA THR A 125 -21.33 -10.34 -16.34
C THR A 125 -21.01 -11.35 -15.24
N LEU A 126 -20.38 -12.48 -15.57
CA LEU A 126 -19.94 -13.49 -14.60
C LEU A 126 -18.97 -12.90 -13.57
N VAL A 127 -17.96 -12.16 -14.01
CA VAL A 127 -17.00 -11.48 -13.11
C VAL A 127 -17.72 -10.55 -12.15
N LEU A 128 -18.68 -9.76 -12.63
CA LEU A 128 -19.44 -8.85 -11.77
C LEU A 128 -20.30 -9.60 -10.75
N ILE A 129 -21.01 -10.66 -11.15
CA ILE A 129 -21.79 -11.49 -10.23
C ILE A 129 -20.89 -12.09 -9.14
N CYS A 130 -19.76 -12.70 -9.53
CA CYS A 130 -18.78 -13.22 -8.59
C CYS A 130 -18.25 -12.13 -7.66
N THR A 131 -17.99 -10.92 -8.18
CA THR A 131 -17.50 -9.78 -7.39
C THR A 131 -18.51 -9.37 -6.31
N VAL A 132 -19.80 -9.24 -6.64
CA VAL A 132 -20.84 -8.89 -5.65
C VAL A 132 -20.99 -10.00 -4.61
N LEU A 133 -20.98 -11.27 -5.03
CA LEU A 133 -21.00 -12.41 -4.11
C LEU A 133 -19.82 -12.39 -3.13
N LEU A 134 -18.61 -12.10 -3.61
CA LEU A 134 -17.41 -12.00 -2.78
C LEU A 134 -17.50 -10.85 -1.78
N GLN A 135 -18.05 -9.70 -2.19
CA GLN A 135 -18.29 -8.55 -1.31
C GLN A 135 -19.27 -8.88 -0.19
N GLU A 136 -20.43 -9.45 -0.51
CA GLU A 136 -21.42 -9.82 0.49
C GLU A 136 -20.88 -10.84 1.49
N ARG A 137 -20.13 -11.84 1.01
CA ARG A 137 -19.49 -12.83 1.88
C ARG A 137 -18.40 -12.22 2.74
N ALA A 138 -17.61 -11.29 2.21
CA ALA A 138 -16.59 -10.61 3.00
C ALA A 138 -17.23 -9.72 4.09
N GLY A 139 -18.30 -8.98 3.77
CA GLY A 139 -19.05 -8.19 4.75
C GLY A 139 -19.69 -9.05 5.85
N ALA A 140 -20.30 -10.18 5.47
CA ALA A 140 -20.85 -11.11 6.44
C ALA A 140 -19.76 -11.76 7.32
N ALA A 141 -18.55 -11.98 6.79
CA ALA A 141 -17.44 -12.60 7.52
C ALA A 141 -16.91 -11.72 8.66
N LEU A 142 -17.12 -10.40 8.58
CA LEU A 142 -16.77 -9.46 9.66
C LEU A 142 -17.64 -9.65 10.91
N THR A 143 -18.84 -10.19 10.77
CA THR A 143 -19.81 -10.32 11.87
C THR A 143 -20.09 -11.77 12.26
N ARG A 144 -19.97 -12.72 11.32
CA ARG A 144 -20.37 -14.11 11.50
C ARG A 144 -19.37 -15.06 10.84
N ARG A 145 -19.28 -16.29 11.35
CA ARG A 145 -18.55 -17.37 10.65
C ARG A 145 -19.39 -17.89 9.49
N ILE A 146 -18.77 -18.03 8.33
CA ILE A 146 -19.43 -18.44 7.07
C ILE A 146 -18.95 -19.83 6.65
N ASN A 147 -19.87 -20.65 6.15
CA ASN A 147 -19.57 -21.93 5.52
C ASN A 147 -18.86 -21.73 4.15
N LYS A 148 -17.86 -22.55 3.82
CA LYS A 148 -17.13 -22.54 2.54
C LYS A 148 -17.92 -23.09 1.33
N ALA A 149 -19.13 -23.65 1.51
CA ALA A 149 -19.90 -24.29 0.42
C ALA A 149 -20.24 -23.37 -0.78
N TRP A 150 -20.32 -22.05 -0.59
CA TRP A 150 -20.56 -21.11 -1.70
C TRP A 150 -19.35 -20.98 -2.64
N GLU A 151 -18.13 -21.26 -2.17
CA GLU A 151 -16.91 -21.23 -2.98
C GLU A 151 -16.98 -22.29 -4.10
N LEU A 152 -17.56 -23.45 -3.81
CA LEU A 152 -17.79 -24.52 -4.79
C LEU A 152 -18.70 -24.06 -5.93
N LYS A 153 -19.75 -23.26 -5.62
CA LYS A 153 -20.66 -22.72 -6.64
C LYS A 153 -19.95 -21.74 -7.58
N ILE A 154 -19.00 -20.96 -7.07
CA ILE A 154 -18.18 -20.08 -7.91
C ILE A 154 -17.23 -20.91 -8.78
N LYS A 155 -16.55 -21.90 -8.21
CA LYS A 155 -15.64 -22.78 -8.95
C LYS A 155 -16.35 -23.51 -10.09
N ASP A 156 -17.54 -24.03 -9.82
CA ASP A 156 -18.40 -24.71 -10.80
C ASP A 156 -18.87 -23.75 -11.91
N ALA A 157 -19.17 -22.49 -11.57
CA ALA A 157 -19.58 -21.49 -12.55
C ALA A 157 -18.45 -21.01 -13.48
N ILE A 158 -17.20 -20.96 -12.99
CA ILE A 158 -16.04 -20.48 -13.76
C ILE A 158 -15.32 -21.59 -14.55
N GLN A 159 -15.69 -22.86 -14.35
CA GLN A 159 -14.97 -24.00 -14.96
C GLN A 159 -14.97 -23.93 -16.50
N GLY A 160 -16.06 -23.48 -17.10
CA GLY A 160 -16.19 -23.29 -18.55
C GLY A 160 -15.69 -21.94 -19.07
N ALA A 161 -15.21 -21.05 -18.20
CA ALA A 161 -14.81 -19.71 -18.57
C ALA A 161 -13.35 -19.65 -19.06
N ASP A 162 -13.06 -18.68 -19.92
CA ASP A 162 -11.72 -18.42 -20.43
C ASP A 162 -10.74 -18.04 -19.30
N GLY A 163 -9.45 -18.20 -19.55
CA GLY A 163 -8.40 -17.95 -18.57
C GLY A 163 -8.39 -16.50 -18.05
N TRP A 164 -8.77 -15.52 -18.88
CA TRP A 164 -8.82 -14.12 -18.48
C TRP A 164 -10.00 -13.83 -17.54
N THR A 165 -11.18 -14.41 -17.80
CA THR A 165 -12.32 -14.35 -16.88
C THR A 165 -12.01 -14.99 -15.54
N ARG A 166 -11.43 -16.21 -15.53
CA ARG A 166 -10.97 -16.88 -14.31
C ARG A 166 -9.97 -16.02 -13.54
N TYR A 167 -9.00 -15.39 -14.23
CA TYR A 167 -8.03 -14.48 -13.62
C TYR A 167 -8.69 -13.25 -12.99
N ARG A 168 -9.67 -12.63 -13.65
CA ARG A 168 -10.43 -11.50 -13.11
C ARG A 168 -11.22 -11.88 -11.85
N VAL A 169 -11.81 -13.06 -11.80
CA VAL A 169 -12.48 -13.59 -10.59
C VAL A 169 -11.47 -13.83 -9.47
N ALA A 170 -10.31 -14.43 -9.77
CA ALA A 170 -9.25 -14.62 -8.77
C ALA A 170 -8.78 -13.29 -8.16
N ARG A 171 -8.59 -12.26 -8.99
CA ARG A 171 -8.25 -10.90 -8.51
C ARG A 171 -9.33 -10.29 -7.62
N ALA A 172 -10.60 -10.49 -7.96
CA ALA A 172 -11.70 -10.03 -7.10
C ALA A 172 -11.70 -10.78 -5.75
N ALA A 173 -11.41 -12.09 -5.76
CA ALA A 173 -11.29 -12.88 -4.54
C ALA A 173 -10.15 -12.39 -3.63
N LEU A 174 -8.96 -12.13 -4.19
CA LEU A 174 -7.82 -11.54 -3.46
C LEU A 174 -8.16 -10.16 -2.85
N ARG A 175 -8.89 -9.34 -3.59
CA ARG A 175 -9.29 -7.99 -3.17
C ARG A 175 -10.20 -8.00 -1.94
N TYR A 176 -11.11 -8.97 -1.84
CA TYR A 176 -12.05 -9.11 -0.72
C TYR A 176 -11.60 -10.14 0.34
N GLY A 177 -10.34 -10.59 0.30
CA GLY A 177 -9.76 -11.45 1.34
C GLY A 177 -10.09 -12.94 1.24
N HIS A 178 -10.62 -13.41 0.11
CA HIS A 178 -10.92 -14.82 -0.13
C HIS A 178 -9.70 -15.56 -0.70
N GLN A 179 -8.65 -15.65 0.11
CA GLN A 179 -7.31 -16.11 -0.30
C GLN A 179 -7.30 -17.57 -0.78
N ARG A 180 -8.06 -18.46 -0.12
CA ARG A 180 -8.14 -19.88 -0.48
C ARG A 180 -8.76 -20.09 -1.87
N LEU A 181 -9.92 -19.47 -2.11
CA LEU A 181 -10.58 -19.52 -3.42
C LEU A 181 -9.68 -18.96 -4.52
N ALA A 182 -9.01 -17.83 -4.26
CA ALA A 182 -8.08 -17.25 -5.23
C ALA A 182 -6.89 -18.17 -5.52
N ALA A 183 -6.28 -18.77 -4.49
CA ALA A 183 -5.16 -19.68 -4.64
C ALA A 183 -5.51 -20.89 -5.51
N ASP A 184 -6.70 -21.48 -5.31
CA ASP A 184 -7.14 -22.62 -6.10
C ASP A 184 -7.32 -22.25 -7.59
N ILE A 185 -7.89 -21.08 -7.89
CA ILE A 185 -8.05 -20.59 -9.27
C ILE A 185 -6.68 -20.30 -9.91
N LEU A 186 -5.80 -19.62 -9.18
CA LEU A 186 -4.47 -19.22 -9.67
C LEU A 186 -3.55 -20.41 -9.91
N LYS A 187 -3.68 -21.49 -9.12
CA LYS A 187 -2.93 -22.72 -9.33
C LYS A 187 -3.22 -23.31 -10.71
N CYS A 188 -4.49 -23.54 -11.02
CA CYS A 188 -4.90 -24.05 -12.34
C CYS A 188 -4.46 -23.12 -13.47
N LEU A 189 -4.63 -21.80 -13.31
CA LEU A 189 -4.20 -20.83 -14.33
C LEU A 189 -2.68 -20.83 -14.55
N SER A 190 -1.88 -21.09 -13.52
CA SER A 190 -0.43 -21.14 -13.65
C SER A 190 0.05 -22.35 -14.45
N GLU A 191 -0.71 -23.45 -14.43
CA GLU A 191 -0.44 -24.66 -15.22
C GLU A 191 -0.84 -24.47 -16.69
N GLU A 192 -1.85 -23.62 -16.96
CA GLU A 192 -2.39 -23.30 -18.28
C GLU A 192 -1.78 -22.01 -18.91
N ALA A 193 -0.72 -21.46 -18.32
CA ALA A 193 -0.22 -20.14 -18.68
C ALA A 193 0.36 -20.10 -20.13
N PRO A 194 0.04 -19.05 -20.92
CA PRO A 194 0.44 -18.98 -22.34
C PRO A 194 1.90 -18.55 -22.55
N SER A 195 2.58 -18.06 -21.52
CA SER A 195 3.99 -17.65 -21.58
C SER A 195 4.68 -17.85 -20.23
N GLU A 196 6.00 -17.97 -20.25
CA GLU A 196 6.80 -18.11 -19.04
C GLU A 196 6.66 -16.91 -18.10
N SER A 197 6.58 -15.69 -18.65
CA SER A 197 6.35 -14.48 -17.83
C SER A 197 5.00 -14.50 -17.12
N ALA A 198 3.94 -14.93 -17.83
CA ALA A 198 2.61 -15.09 -17.24
C ALA A 198 2.59 -16.22 -16.20
N GLN A 199 3.28 -17.34 -16.48
CA GLN A 199 3.42 -18.45 -15.55
C GLN A 199 4.09 -18.00 -14.25
N ARG A 200 5.25 -17.34 -14.33
CA ARG A 200 5.98 -16.84 -13.15
C ARG A 200 5.12 -15.88 -12.32
N TRP A 201 4.40 -14.97 -12.98
CA TRP A 201 3.47 -14.06 -12.32
C TRP A 201 2.32 -14.78 -11.62
N LEU A 202 1.65 -15.72 -12.29
CA LEU A 202 0.55 -16.49 -11.73
C LEU A 202 1.00 -17.40 -10.60
N THR A 203 2.17 -18.03 -10.72
CA THR A 203 2.78 -18.84 -9.65
C THR A 203 3.13 -17.97 -8.44
N ALA A 204 3.66 -16.76 -8.65
CA ALA A 204 3.93 -15.83 -7.56
C ALA A 204 2.64 -15.43 -6.82
N LEU A 205 1.60 -15.05 -7.56
CA LEU A 205 0.28 -14.75 -6.99
C LEU A 205 -0.31 -15.93 -6.22
N TYR A 206 -0.22 -17.13 -6.79
CA TYR A 206 -0.67 -18.37 -6.15
C TYR A 206 0.06 -18.62 -4.82
N ARG A 207 1.40 -18.53 -4.81
CA ARG A 207 2.20 -18.78 -3.60
C ARG A 207 1.86 -17.82 -2.48
N ALA A 208 1.76 -16.52 -2.78
CA ALA A 208 1.38 -15.49 -1.81
C ALA A 208 -0.05 -15.68 -1.28
N ALA A 209 -1.02 -15.97 -2.17
CA ALA A 209 -2.40 -16.24 -1.77
C ALA A 209 -2.53 -17.51 -0.91
N ASN A 210 -1.80 -18.57 -1.28
CA ASN A 210 -1.79 -19.83 -0.53
C ASN A 210 -1.11 -19.68 0.83
N ALA A 211 -0.05 -18.87 0.93
CA ALA A 211 0.61 -18.50 2.18
C ALA A 211 -0.37 -17.83 3.15
N ASP A 212 -1.11 -16.82 2.70
CA ASP A 212 -2.14 -16.18 3.54
C ASP A 212 -3.30 -17.12 3.86
N ALA A 213 -3.72 -17.97 2.93
CA ALA A 213 -4.79 -18.95 3.18
C ALA A 213 -4.40 -19.93 4.29
N LYS A 214 -3.17 -20.45 4.27
CA LYS A 214 -2.62 -21.29 5.34
C LYS A 214 -2.48 -20.53 6.65
N LEU A 215 -2.03 -19.27 6.60
CA LEU A 215 -1.91 -18.43 7.80
C LEU A 215 -3.26 -18.23 8.52
N ILE A 216 -4.35 -18.09 7.77
CA ILE A 216 -5.70 -17.99 8.32
C ILE A 216 -6.12 -19.29 9.03
N GLU A 217 -5.67 -20.45 8.56
CA GLU A 217 -6.02 -21.77 9.13
C GLU A 217 -5.11 -22.14 10.32
N GLU A 218 -3.80 -21.93 10.19
CA GLU A 218 -2.78 -22.34 11.17
C GLU A 218 -2.60 -21.29 12.29
N GLY A 219 -2.80 -20.00 12.01
CA GLY A 219 -2.56 -18.90 12.94
C GLY A 219 -1.07 -18.60 13.15
N ILE A 220 -0.66 -18.29 14.39
CA ILE A 220 0.72 -17.89 14.73
C ILE A 220 1.81 -18.83 14.16
N PRO A 221 1.69 -20.18 14.24
CA PRO A 221 2.70 -21.10 13.70
C PRO A 221 2.98 -20.91 12.21
N GLY A 222 1.99 -20.47 11.42
CA GLY A 222 2.11 -20.29 9.98
C GLY A 222 2.79 -18.97 9.57
N LEU A 223 3.15 -18.08 10.49
CA LEU A 223 3.66 -16.73 10.16
C LEU A 223 4.99 -16.75 9.38
N GLU A 224 5.93 -17.62 9.77
CA GLU A 224 7.24 -17.71 9.10
C GLU A 224 7.10 -18.32 7.71
N ALA A 225 6.33 -19.40 7.59
CA ALA A 225 6.02 -20.02 6.31
C ALA A 225 5.29 -19.05 5.37
N ALA A 226 4.38 -18.24 5.92
CA ALA A 226 3.69 -17.22 5.15
C ALA A 226 4.65 -16.11 4.69
N SER A 227 5.55 -15.65 5.56
CA SER A 227 6.60 -14.68 5.21
C SER A 227 7.43 -15.16 4.02
N ALA A 228 7.94 -16.39 4.09
CA ALA A 228 8.73 -16.98 3.01
C ALA A 228 7.94 -17.08 1.69
N GLY A 229 6.65 -17.43 1.75
CA GLY A 229 5.77 -17.43 0.58
C GLY A 229 5.67 -16.07 -0.10
N TRP A 230 5.59 -14.99 0.69
CA TRP A 230 5.56 -13.62 0.20
C TRP A 230 6.91 -13.12 -0.34
N GLU A 231 8.04 -13.57 0.21
CA GLU A 231 9.37 -13.20 -0.29
C GLU A 231 9.58 -13.69 -1.72
N THR A 232 9.15 -14.92 -2.03
CA THR A 232 9.26 -15.48 -3.39
C THR A 232 8.44 -14.74 -4.45
N PHE A 233 7.51 -13.87 -4.03
CA PHE A 233 6.77 -13.01 -4.95
C PHE A 233 7.68 -11.95 -5.60
N GLY A 234 8.70 -11.48 -4.88
CA GLY A 234 9.69 -10.52 -5.38
C GLY A 234 10.46 -11.04 -6.60
N ASP A 235 10.68 -12.36 -6.66
CA ASP A 235 11.38 -13.05 -7.75
C ASP A 235 10.44 -13.43 -8.91
N GLY A 236 9.13 -13.15 -8.79
CA GLY A 236 8.05 -13.57 -9.70
C GLY A 236 8.06 -12.98 -11.11
N GLY A 237 9.13 -12.30 -11.52
CA GLY A 237 9.35 -11.95 -12.93
C GLY A 237 8.54 -10.78 -13.47
N VAL A 238 8.07 -9.84 -12.64
CA VAL A 238 7.57 -8.56 -13.16
C VAL A 238 8.77 -7.77 -13.66
N ALA A 239 9.04 -7.84 -14.97
CA ALA A 239 10.05 -7.01 -15.59
C ALA A 239 9.76 -5.53 -15.24
N PRO A 240 10.74 -4.76 -14.74
CA PRO A 240 10.56 -3.33 -14.54
C PRO A 240 10.37 -2.67 -15.90
N GLY A 241 9.11 -2.54 -16.32
CA GLY A 241 8.71 -1.82 -17.52
C GLY A 241 8.97 -0.34 -17.31
N GLY A 242 10.21 0.08 -17.50
CA GLY A 242 10.65 1.45 -17.26
C GLY A 242 11.92 1.58 -16.44
N ALA A 243 12.83 0.60 -16.48
CA ALA A 243 14.18 0.81 -15.92
C ALA A 243 14.85 2.00 -16.62
N CYS A 244 14.94 3.09 -15.86
CA CYS A 244 15.79 4.22 -16.11
C CYS A 244 17.24 3.73 -16.30
N VAL A 245 17.82 3.93 -17.50
CA VAL A 245 19.19 3.51 -17.82
C VAL A 245 20.17 4.18 -16.83
N GLY A 246 20.92 3.38 -16.06
CA GLY A 246 21.93 3.86 -15.12
C GLY A 246 21.44 4.24 -13.71
N CYS A 247 20.19 3.97 -13.34
CA CYS A 247 19.74 4.23 -11.96
C CYS A 247 20.09 3.09 -11.00
N SER A 248 20.82 3.42 -9.94
CA SER A 248 21.04 2.57 -8.78
C SER A 248 19.97 2.81 -7.71
N GLY A 249 18.81 2.13 -7.83
CA GLY A 249 17.87 1.97 -6.70
C GLY A 249 16.82 3.06 -6.47
N CYS A 250 16.36 3.78 -7.50
CA CYS A 250 15.25 4.73 -7.36
C CYS A 250 13.88 4.03 -7.30
N GLY A 251 12.96 4.57 -6.48
CA GLY A 251 11.60 4.03 -6.28
C GLY A 251 10.74 3.98 -7.55
N ALA A 252 11.07 4.79 -8.56
CA ALA A 252 10.47 4.76 -9.91
C ALA A 252 10.71 3.44 -10.65
N CYS A 253 11.86 2.79 -10.39
CA CYS A 253 12.35 1.65 -11.16
C CYS A 253 12.05 0.31 -10.45
N THR A 254 11.55 0.35 -9.21
CA THR A 254 10.89 -0.78 -8.52
C THR A 254 9.39 -0.83 -8.83
N ALA A 255 8.91 -1.94 -9.38
CA ALA A 255 7.48 -2.16 -9.56
C ALA A 255 6.76 -2.21 -8.20
N LEU A 256 5.56 -1.62 -8.11
CA LEU A 256 4.78 -1.53 -6.88
C LEU A 256 4.47 -2.90 -6.28
N ALA A 257 4.14 -3.89 -7.11
CA ALA A 257 3.74 -5.23 -6.67
C ALA A 257 4.85 -5.99 -5.89
N PRO A 258 6.08 -6.16 -6.40
CA PRO A 258 7.15 -6.82 -5.65
C PRO A 258 7.56 -6.02 -4.40
N ALA A 259 7.57 -4.70 -4.47
CA ALA A 259 7.92 -3.85 -3.33
C ALA A 259 6.88 -3.95 -2.20
N TRP A 260 5.59 -4.02 -2.56
CA TRP A 260 4.50 -4.30 -1.63
C TRP A 260 4.59 -5.69 -1.02
N ALA A 261 4.87 -6.72 -1.82
CA ALA A 261 5.04 -8.09 -1.34
C ALA A 261 6.21 -8.23 -0.35
N ALA A 262 7.34 -7.58 -0.63
CA ALA A 262 8.48 -7.53 0.28
C ALA A 262 8.10 -6.84 1.61
N ALA A 263 7.33 -5.74 1.57
CA ALA A 263 6.84 -5.09 2.78
C ALA A 263 5.91 -6.01 3.60
N ARG A 264 5.05 -6.79 2.94
CA ARG A 264 4.19 -7.79 3.61
C ARG A 264 4.99 -8.93 4.22
N ALA A 265 6.00 -9.46 3.52
CA ALA A 265 6.91 -10.47 4.06
C ALA A 265 7.60 -9.97 5.35
N HIS A 266 8.22 -8.78 5.29
CA HIS A 266 8.86 -8.19 6.47
C HIS A 266 7.90 -7.97 7.63
N ALA A 267 6.64 -7.62 7.34
CA ALA A 267 5.59 -7.50 8.36
C ALA A 267 5.29 -8.85 9.04
N LEU A 268 5.10 -9.91 8.25
CA LEU A 268 4.84 -11.27 8.76
C LEU A 268 6.02 -11.79 9.59
N ALA A 269 7.25 -11.59 9.11
CA ALA A 269 8.46 -11.92 9.87
C ALA A 269 8.55 -11.14 11.19
N ALA A 270 8.19 -9.85 11.20
CA ALA A 270 8.18 -9.05 12.43
C ALA A 270 7.12 -9.53 13.43
N LEU A 271 5.94 -9.94 12.94
CA LEU A 271 4.90 -10.54 13.77
C LEU A 271 5.33 -11.91 14.33
N ALA A 272 5.99 -12.75 13.54
CA ALA A 272 6.56 -14.02 13.99
C ALA A 272 7.57 -13.80 15.13
N ARG A 273 8.52 -12.87 14.94
CA ARG A 273 9.48 -12.47 15.98
C ARG A 273 8.80 -11.94 17.24
N THR A 274 7.73 -11.17 17.09
CA THR A 274 6.94 -10.66 18.23
C THR A 274 6.30 -11.80 19.01
N ALA A 275 5.72 -12.79 18.32
CA ALA A 275 5.15 -13.96 18.98
C ALA A 275 6.21 -14.81 19.68
N ALA A 276 7.38 -15.00 19.06
CA ALA A 276 8.51 -15.69 19.67
C ALA A 276 9.02 -14.94 20.92
N ALA A 277 9.18 -13.63 20.84
CA ALA A 277 9.59 -12.78 21.97
C ALA A 277 8.58 -12.85 23.14
N ALA A 278 7.29 -12.80 22.85
CA ALA A 278 6.25 -12.93 23.89
C ALA A 278 6.27 -14.32 24.55
N ARG A 279 6.48 -15.40 23.78
CA ARG A 279 6.60 -16.76 24.31
C ARG A 279 7.89 -16.99 25.09
N ALA A 280 8.95 -16.25 24.77
CA ALA A 280 10.24 -16.33 25.46
C ALA A 280 10.13 -16.06 26.96
N LEU A 281 9.14 -15.28 27.41
CA LEU A 281 8.90 -15.06 28.84
C LEU A 281 8.70 -16.37 29.62
N CYS A 282 8.06 -17.36 29.00
CA CYS A 282 7.78 -18.65 29.64
C CYS A 282 8.87 -19.69 29.37
N THR A 283 9.53 -19.64 28.21
CA THR A 283 10.54 -20.63 27.81
C THR A 283 11.97 -20.26 28.25
N GLN A 284 12.22 -18.98 28.52
CA GLN A 284 13.51 -18.43 28.96
C GLN A 284 13.24 -17.48 30.13
N PRO A 285 13.02 -18.01 31.35
CA PRO A 285 12.73 -17.18 32.51
C PRO A 285 13.91 -16.23 32.79
N PRO A 286 13.63 -15.03 33.32
CA PRO A 286 14.66 -14.03 33.57
C PRO A 286 15.74 -14.57 34.52
N PRO A 287 17.03 -14.34 34.23
CA PRO A 287 18.11 -14.77 35.11
C PRO A 287 18.04 -14.02 36.45
N ALA A 288 18.59 -14.61 37.52
CA ALA A 288 18.54 -14.02 38.86
C ALA A 288 19.06 -12.56 38.93
N ILE A 289 20.04 -12.22 38.09
CA ILE A 289 20.63 -10.86 37.98
C ILE A 289 19.68 -9.83 37.34
N ALA A 290 18.64 -10.25 36.63
CA ALA A 290 17.74 -9.35 35.91
C ALA A 290 17.00 -8.39 36.85
N LEU A 291 16.69 -8.84 38.07
CA LEU A 291 16.07 -7.98 39.10
C LEU A 291 17.02 -6.85 39.51
N ALA A 292 18.29 -7.16 39.77
CA ALA A 292 19.30 -6.17 40.15
C ALA A 292 19.56 -5.18 39.01
N HIS A 293 19.65 -5.66 37.76
CA HIS A 293 19.76 -4.80 36.58
C HIS A 293 18.55 -3.88 36.42
N ALA A 294 17.32 -4.39 36.60
CA ALA A 294 16.10 -3.59 36.51
C ALA A 294 16.04 -2.49 37.58
N GLN A 295 16.48 -2.79 38.81
CA GLN A 295 16.56 -1.83 39.90
C GLN A 295 17.62 -0.75 39.60
N ALA A 296 18.80 -1.14 39.14
CA ALA A 296 19.88 -0.21 38.76
C ALA A 296 19.48 0.70 37.60
N ALA A 297 18.81 0.16 36.58
CA ALA A 297 18.38 0.89 35.40
C ALA A 297 17.08 1.69 35.59
N ARG A 298 16.38 1.53 36.73
CA ARG A 298 15.03 2.06 36.99
C ARG A 298 14.03 1.68 35.87
N ASP A 299 14.20 0.49 35.32
CA ASP A 299 13.42 -0.03 34.20
C ASP A 299 12.64 -1.28 34.65
N PRO A 300 11.32 -1.16 34.95
CA PRO A 300 10.53 -2.28 35.42
C PRO A 300 10.38 -3.39 34.37
N ALA A 301 10.47 -3.06 33.08
CA ALA A 301 10.39 -4.05 32.01
C ALA A 301 11.64 -4.95 31.95
N ALA A 302 12.81 -4.43 32.35
CA ALA A 302 14.05 -5.21 32.41
C ALA A 302 13.99 -6.41 33.37
N LYS A 303 13.01 -6.46 34.29
CA LYS A 303 12.74 -7.64 35.14
C LYS A 303 12.43 -8.90 34.33
N ALA A 304 11.91 -8.75 33.11
CA ALA A 304 11.64 -9.85 32.19
C ALA A 304 12.87 -10.33 31.40
N GLY A 305 14.07 -9.79 31.71
CA GLY A 305 15.33 -10.24 31.12
C GLY A 305 15.35 -10.09 29.60
N ALA A 306 15.74 -11.16 28.90
CA ALA A 306 15.89 -11.18 27.44
C ALA A 306 14.59 -10.84 26.69
N CYS A 307 13.42 -11.17 27.27
CA CYS A 307 12.11 -10.86 26.67
C CYS A 307 11.91 -9.35 26.45
N ALA A 308 12.34 -8.52 27.40
CA ALA A 308 12.21 -7.07 27.30
C ALA A 308 13.02 -6.51 26.12
N GLY A 309 14.27 -6.94 25.96
CA GLY A 309 15.13 -6.56 24.84
C GLY A 309 14.58 -7.05 23.50
N ALA A 310 14.07 -8.29 23.45
CA ALA A 310 13.47 -8.87 22.26
C ALA A 310 12.20 -8.10 21.82
N LEU A 311 11.31 -7.74 22.74
CA LEU A 311 10.11 -6.96 22.44
C LEU A 311 10.43 -5.53 21.95
N ARG A 312 11.45 -4.86 22.53
CA ARG A 312 11.95 -3.57 22.01
C ARG A 312 12.52 -3.70 20.60
N GLY A 313 13.24 -4.80 20.32
CA GLY A 313 13.70 -5.14 18.98
C GLY A 313 12.55 -5.32 17.99
N CYS A 314 11.48 -5.99 18.43
CA CYS A 314 10.27 -6.20 17.62
C CYS A 314 9.52 -4.89 17.35
N ALA A 315 9.40 -4.00 18.34
CA ALA A 315 8.80 -2.68 18.16
C ALA A 315 9.54 -1.85 17.10
N ARG A 316 10.88 -1.83 17.15
CA ARG A 316 11.71 -1.20 16.11
C ARG A 316 11.52 -1.84 14.73
N ALA A 317 11.44 -3.16 14.66
CA ALA A 317 11.21 -3.86 13.40
C ALA A 317 9.84 -3.52 12.79
N LEU A 318 8.79 -3.44 13.61
CA LEU A 318 7.43 -3.05 13.18
C LEU A 318 7.36 -1.57 12.78
N SER A 319 8.06 -0.69 13.48
CA SER A 319 8.22 0.71 13.08
C SER A 319 8.90 0.81 11.71
N GLY A 320 9.95 0.01 11.48
CA GLY A 320 10.59 -0.13 10.17
C GLY A 320 9.65 -0.61 9.07
N VAL A 321 8.74 -1.53 9.37
CA VAL A 321 7.68 -1.98 8.43
C VAL A 321 6.71 -0.84 8.12
N ALA A 322 6.25 -0.09 9.13
CA ALA A 322 5.39 1.07 8.91
C ALA A 322 6.05 2.12 8.00
N GLN A 323 7.34 2.40 8.23
CA GLN A 323 8.12 3.30 7.38
C GLN A 323 8.26 2.79 5.94
N ARG A 324 8.39 1.47 5.73
CA ARG A 324 8.40 0.88 4.39
C ARG A 324 7.09 1.14 3.65
N TYR A 325 5.93 0.94 4.30
CA TYR A 325 4.65 1.27 3.67
C TYR A 325 4.49 2.77 3.39
N ALA A 326 4.98 3.64 4.26
CA ALA A 326 5.00 5.08 4.04
C ALA A 326 5.87 5.46 2.82
N ALA A 327 7.06 4.88 2.70
CA ALA A 327 7.95 5.08 1.56
C ALA A 327 7.32 4.56 0.25
N LEU A 328 6.70 3.37 0.29
CA LEU A 328 5.95 2.83 -0.84
C LEU A 328 4.83 3.77 -1.29
N ALA A 329 4.06 4.31 -0.34
CA ALA A 329 2.99 5.25 -0.66
C ALA A 329 3.54 6.47 -1.41
N ARG A 330 4.68 7.03 -0.98
CA ARG A 330 5.33 8.19 -1.64
C ARG A 330 5.95 7.88 -3.00
N THR A 331 6.19 6.62 -3.32
CA THR A 331 6.74 6.18 -4.62
C THR A 331 5.65 5.76 -5.62
N ALA A 332 4.41 5.61 -5.17
CA ALA A 332 3.30 5.08 -5.96
C ALA A 332 2.44 6.20 -6.60
N PHE A 333 3.07 7.14 -7.32
CA PHE A 333 2.40 8.34 -7.84
C PHE A 333 1.17 8.04 -8.73
N HIS A 334 1.25 7.03 -9.61
CA HIS A 334 0.12 6.64 -10.48
C HIS A 334 -0.77 5.52 -9.89
N ALA A 335 -0.63 5.20 -8.61
CA ALA A 335 -1.54 4.28 -7.95
C ALA A 335 -2.92 4.92 -7.75
N HIS A 336 -3.97 4.11 -7.79
CA HIS A 336 -5.32 4.57 -7.45
C HIS A 336 -5.37 5.01 -5.98
N ASP A 337 -6.26 5.94 -5.67
CA ASP A 337 -6.51 6.38 -4.29
C ASP A 337 -6.84 5.21 -3.35
N SER A 338 -7.57 4.20 -3.83
CA SER A 338 -7.82 2.97 -3.06
C SER A 338 -6.54 2.22 -2.69
N THR A 339 -5.58 2.13 -3.62
CA THR A 339 -4.30 1.46 -3.37
C THR A 339 -3.48 2.24 -2.34
N LEU A 340 -3.45 3.57 -2.42
CA LEU A 340 -2.73 4.41 -1.46
C LEU A 340 -3.37 4.37 -0.08
N ARG A 341 -4.71 4.35 -0.01
CA ARG A 341 -5.41 4.12 1.26
C ARG A 341 -5.06 2.77 1.88
N HIS A 342 -4.91 1.70 1.09
CA HIS A 342 -4.43 0.41 1.63
C HIS A 342 -3.01 0.52 2.22
N LEU A 343 -2.10 1.24 1.56
CA LEU A 343 -0.74 1.46 2.06
C LEU A 343 -0.75 2.28 3.36
N HIS A 344 -1.57 3.35 3.43
CA HIS A 344 -1.72 4.17 4.64
C HIS A 344 -2.36 3.38 5.80
N ILE A 345 -3.36 2.55 5.54
CA ILE A 345 -3.96 1.67 6.57
C ILE A 345 -2.92 0.65 7.07
N SER A 346 -2.13 0.07 6.17
CA SER A 346 -1.05 -0.86 6.54
C SER A 346 0.01 -0.16 7.41
N GLN A 347 0.47 1.03 6.99
CA GLN A 347 1.36 1.87 7.77
C GLN A 347 0.81 2.14 9.18
N HIS A 348 -0.44 2.60 9.27
CA HIS A 348 -1.11 2.89 10.54
C HIS A 348 -1.19 1.66 11.44
N THR A 349 -1.59 0.52 10.89
CA THR A 349 -1.75 -0.73 11.65
C THR A 349 -0.43 -1.21 12.28
N TYR A 350 0.67 -1.17 11.52
CA TYR A 350 1.98 -1.59 12.03
C TYR A 350 2.63 -0.54 12.94
N ALA A 351 2.38 0.76 12.72
CA ALA A 351 2.79 1.81 13.64
C ALA A 351 2.08 1.68 15.00
N GLN A 352 0.77 1.39 14.99
CA GLN A 352 0.00 1.14 16.20
C GLN A 352 0.50 -0.09 16.95
N MET A 353 0.89 -1.17 16.25
CA MET A 353 1.48 -2.35 16.89
C MET A 353 2.85 -2.03 17.50
N ALA A 354 3.69 -1.25 16.82
CA ALA A 354 4.97 -0.80 17.37
C ALA A 354 4.76 0.01 18.65
N GLN A 355 3.86 1.01 18.62
CA GLN A 355 3.50 1.82 19.79
C GLN A 355 2.93 0.97 20.94
N PHE A 356 2.12 -0.04 20.62
CA PHE A 356 1.59 -0.97 21.61
C PHE A 356 2.72 -1.74 22.33
N LEU A 357 3.71 -2.23 21.60
CA LEU A 357 4.88 -2.91 22.18
C LEU A 357 5.79 -1.94 22.96
N ASP A 358 6.00 -0.73 22.45
CA ASP A 358 6.75 0.31 23.17
C ASP A 358 6.09 0.65 24.50
N ARG A 359 4.76 0.78 24.53
CA ARG A 359 3.98 0.97 25.76
C ARG A 359 4.10 -0.17 26.76
N ILE A 360 4.17 -1.42 26.29
CA ILE A 360 4.42 -2.59 27.15
C ILE A 360 5.82 -2.51 27.79
N THR A 361 6.81 -2.03 27.04
CA THR A 361 8.22 -2.04 27.46
C THR A 361 8.71 -0.73 28.09
N SER A 362 7.86 0.30 28.11
CA SER A 362 8.12 1.62 28.69
C SER A 362 7.96 1.62 30.21
N SER A 363 8.76 2.44 30.89
CA SER A 363 8.64 2.72 32.33
C SER A 363 7.49 3.69 32.63
N GLN A 364 7.12 4.54 31.67
CA GLN A 364 5.97 5.45 31.74
C GLN A 364 4.88 4.96 30.79
N GLN A 365 3.76 4.50 31.36
CA GLN A 365 2.57 4.07 30.62
C GLN A 365 1.65 5.27 30.28
N GLU A 366 2.23 6.41 29.94
CA GLU A 366 1.43 7.54 29.46
C GLU A 366 0.68 7.16 28.18
N ARG A 367 -0.47 7.79 27.99
CA ARG A 367 -1.25 7.62 26.75
C ARG A 367 -0.55 8.42 25.66
N PRO A 368 0.08 7.76 24.66
CA PRO A 368 0.61 8.48 23.53
C PRO A 368 -0.55 9.22 22.88
N GLU A 369 -0.23 10.34 22.26
CA GLU A 369 -1.21 11.13 21.52
C GLU A 369 -1.98 10.21 20.55
N PRO A 370 -3.31 10.36 20.46
CA PRO A 370 -4.11 9.52 19.59
C PRO A 370 -3.61 9.71 18.15
N VAL A 371 -3.10 8.64 17.57
CA VAL A 371 -2.82 8.59 16.13
C VAL A 371 -4.13 8.90 15.41
N THR A 372 -4.09 9.83 14.45
CA THR A 372 -5.25 10.27 13.67
C THR A 372 -6.11 9.09 13.24
N GLU A 373 -7.37 9.06 13.65
CA GLU A 373 -8.28 7.95 13.36
C GLU A 373 -8.57 7.86 11.87
N ILE A 374 -8.17 6.74 11.25
CA ILE A 374 -8.51 6.45 9.86
C ILE A 374 -9.90 5.83 9.83
N LYS A 375 -10.87 6.57 9.28
CA LYS A 375 -12.22 6.04 9.02
C LYS A 375 -12.24 5.24 7.72
N ALA A 376 -12.92 4.10 7.74
CA ALA A 376 -13.19 3.30 6.55
C ALA A 376 -14.27 3.97 5.69
N THR A 377 -14.01 4.06 4.39
CA THR A 377 -14.97 4.58 3.40
C THR A 377 -15.51 3.49 2.46
N SER A 378 -14.94 2.29 2.52
CA SER A 378 -15.32 1.15 1.69
C SER A 378 -15.14 -0.16 2.44
N LEU A 379 -15.82 -1.23 1.99
CA LEU A 379 -15.68 -2.56 2.57
C LEU A 379 -14.23 -3.06 2.64
N GLU A 380 -13.43 -2.81 1.61
CA GLU A 380 -12.01 -3.18 1.57
C GLU A 380 -11.24 -2.51 2.71
N GLU A 381 -11.48 -1.23 2.94
CA GLU A 381 -10.89 -0.49 4.05
C GLU A 381 -11.39 -1.01 5.40
N THR A 382 -12.67 -1.36 5.52
CA THR A 382 -13.23 -1.95 6.74
C THR A 382 -12.55 -3.27 7.08
N ILE A 383 -12.31 -4.15 6.09
CA ILE A 383 -11.59 -5.41 6.29
C ILE A 383 -10.14 -5.14 6.68
N MET A 384 -9.47 -4.19 6.00
CA MET A 384 -8.08 -3.82 6.27
C MET A 384 -7.88 -3.14 7.63
N LEU A 385 -8.87 -2.38 8.11
CA LEU A 385 -8.83 -1.71 9.42
C LEU A 385 -9.26 -2.62 10.58
N ALA A 386 -9.93 -3.74 10.30
CA ALA A 386 -10.39 -4.66 11.35
C ALA A 386 -9.27 -5.11 12.31
N PRO A 387 -8.04 -5.42 11.86
CA PRO A 387 -6.90 -5.70 12.75
C PRO A 387 -6.52 -4.53 13.66
N SER A 388 -6.53 -3.29 13.14
CA SER A 388 -6.21 -2.08 13.91
C SER A 388 -7.28 -1.80 14.99
N VAL A 389 -8.56 -1.98 14.64
CA VAL A 389 -9.67 -1.88 15.61
C VAL A 389 -9.56 -2.96 16.69
N ALA A 390 -9.21 -4.18 16.31
CA ALA A 390 -9.00 -5.28 17.27
C ALA A 390 -7.80 -4.98 18.20
N LEU A 391 -6.71 -4.46 17.66
CA LEU A 391 -5.53 -4.03 18.43
C LEU A 391 -5.87 -2.91 19.40
N ALA A 392 -6.64 -1.90 18.98
CA ALA A 392 -7.09 -0.82 19.85
C ALA A 392 -7.90 -1.36 21.05
N LYS A 393 -8.81 -2.32 20.81
CA LYS A 393 -9.58 -2.99 21.86
C LYS A 393 -8.70 -3.80 22.81
N ILE A 394 -7.68 -4.49 22.30
CA ILE A 394 -6.72 -5.24 23.13
C ILE A 394 -5.90 -4.27 23.98
N SER A 395 -5.43 -3.17 23.38
CA SER A 395 -4.67 -2.13 24.06
C SER A 395 -5.48 -1.47 25.18
N ALA A 396 -6.73 -1.06 24.91
CA ALA A 396 -7.63 -0.51 25.91
C ALA A 396 -7.86 -1.48 27.08
N LYS A 397 -8.17 -2.74 26.78
CA LYS A 397 -8.37 -3.78 27.82
C LYS A 397 -7.15 -4.00 28.71
N LEU A 398 -5.94 -3.85 28.16
CA LEU A 398 -4.70 -4.03 28.93
C LEU A 398 -4.38 -2.80 29.77
N PHE A 399 -4.38 -1.60 29.19
CA PHE A 399 -3.88 -0.39 29.85
C PHE A 399 -4.94 0.37 30.65
N ASP A 400 -6.23 0.24 30.33
CA ASP A 400 -7.30 0.87 31.11
C ASP A 400 -7.67 0.06 32.36
N ASN A 401 -7.05 -1.12 32.54
CA ASN A 401 -7.28 -1.95 33.70
C ASN A 401 -6.44 -1.46 34.89
N PRO A 402 -7.05 -1.09 36.03
CA PRO A 402 -6.33 -0.57 37.20
C PRO A 402 -5.36 -1.56 37.85
N THR A 403 -5.47 -2.85 37.50
CA THR A 403 -4.56 -3.90 38.00
C THR A 403 -3.30 -4.06 37.15
N THR A 404 -3.18 -3.32 36.05
CA THR A 404 -1.99 -3.36 35.19
C THR A 404 -0.89 -2.52 35.81
N SER A 405 0.12 -3.20 36.36
CA SER A 405 1.34 -2.56 36.88
C SER A 405 2.40 -2.38 35.79
N PRO A 406 3.31 -1.40 35.95
CA PRO A 406 4.40 -1.21 35.02
C PRO A 406 5.38 -2.40 35.02
N GLY A 407 5.87 -2.75 33.84
CA GLY A 407 6.74 -3.91 33.60
C GLY A 407 6.06 -4.99 32.75
N ILE A 408 6.78 -6.07 32.48
CA ILE A 408 6.30 -7.14 31.59
C ILE A 408 5.85 -8.32 32.45
N THR A 409 4.57 -8.67 32.32
CA THR A 409 3.95 -9.82 33.01
C THR A 409 3.32 -10.78 31.99
N HIS A 410 2.84 -11.93 32.45
CA HIS A 410 2.14 -12.89 31.59
C HIS A 410 0.97 -12.27 30.83
N ARG A 411 0.21 -11.35 31.46
CA ARG A 411 -0.89 -10.63 30.80
C ARG A 411 -0.40 -9.78 29.62
N HIS A 412 0.75 -9.13 29.75
CA HIS A 412 1.35 -8.35 28.67
C HIS A 412 1.80 -9.25 27.51
N ALA A 413 2.39 -10.41 27.80
CA ALA A 413 2.78 -11.40 26.80
C ALA A 413 1.57 -12.00 26.08
N GLU A 414 0.50 -12.34 26.81
CA GLU A 414 -0.76 -12.81 26.23
C GLU A 414 -1.42 -11.75 25.34
N ALA A 415 -1.42 -10.48 25.78
CA ALA A 415 -1.94 -9.38 24.98
C ALA A 415 -1.12 -9.17 23.70
N ALA A 416 0.20 -9.29 23.76
CA ALA A 416 1.07 -9.27 22.58
C ALA A 416 0.75 -10.43 21.61
N LEU A 417 0.53 -11.64 22.12
CA LEU A 417 0.12 -12.78 21.30
C LEU A 417 -1.29 -12.59 20.71
N ALA A 418 -2.23 -12.03 21.46
CA ALA A 418 -3.57 -11.71 20.97
C ALA A 418 -3.51 -10.64 19.86
N ALA A 419 -2.67 -9.62 20.04
CA ALA A 419 -2.42 -8.60 19.03
C ALA A 419 -1.83 -9.21 17.75
N VAL A 420 -0.82 -10.09 17.87
CA VAL A 420 -0.25 -10.80 16.71
C VAL A 420 -1.31 -11.65 15.99
N ARG A 421 -2.19 -12.35 16.71
CA ARG A 421 -3.30 -13.11 16.08
C ARG A 421 -4.25 -12.21 15.30
N ALA A 422 -4.57 -11.04 15.85
CA ALA A 422 -5.45 -10.08 15.18
C ALA A 422 -4.83 -9.54 13.89
N LEU A 423 -3.52 -9.25 13.91
CA LEU A 423 -2.76 -8.72 12.76
C LEU A 423 -2.34 -9.78 11.72
N ALA A 424 -2.33 -11.05 12.11
CA ALA A 424 -2.12 -12.16 11.18
C ALA A 424 -3.30 -12.31 10.21
N GLY A 425 -4.52 -11.98 10.66
CA GLY A 425 -5.73 -11.99 9.83
C GLY A 425 -5.92 -10.72 8.98
N GLY A 426 -6.86 -10.79 8.03
CA GLY A 426 -7.35 -9.61 7.32
C GLY A 426 -6.50 -9.15 6.15
N THR A 427 -5.96 -10.04 5.32
CA THR A 427 -5.25 -9.62 4.10
C THR A 427 -6.20 -9.33 2.96
N CYS A 428 -6.17 -8.08 2.48
CA CYS A 428 -6.80 -7.67 1.23
C CYS A 428 -5.73 -7.12 0.31
N TRP A 429 -5.79 -7.52 -0.95
CA TRP A 429 -4.82 -7.06 -1.92
C TRP A 429 -5.25 -5.74 -2.54
N ALA A 430 -4.31 -4.81 -2.68
CA ALA A 430 -4.57 -3.55 -3.35
C ALA A 430 -4.82 -3.76 -4.85
N ARG A 431 -5.71 -2.93 -5.42
CA ARG A 431 -6.15 -3.03 -6.82
C ARG A 431 -4.99 -3.05 -7.82
N ASP A 432 -4.01 -2.17 -7.63
CA ASP A 432 -2.86 -2.06 -8.53
C ASP A 432 -1.81 -3.15 -8.29
N ALA A 433 -1.66 -3.64 -7.04
CA ALA A 433 -0.75 -4.74 -6.71
C ALA A 433 -1.13 -6.04 -7.42
N CYS A 434 -2.43 -6.39 -7.47
CA CYS A 434 -2.91 -7.55 -8.23
C CYS A 434 -2.89 -7.37 -9.75
N GLY A 435 -2.80 -6.13 -10.24
CA GLY A 435 -2.90 -5.81 -11.66
C GLY A 435 -1.57 -5.60 -12.36
N GLY A 436 -0.44 -5.70 -11.64
CA GLY A 436 0.88 -5.29 -12.14
C GLY A 436 0.95 -3.80 -12.50
N GLY A 437 0.05 -2.98 -11.94
CA GLY A 437 -0.07 -1.56 -12.26
C GLY A 437 0.43 -0.67 -11.11
N GLY A 438 0.39 0.66 -11.33
CA GLY A 438 0.73 1.64 -10.29
C GLY A 438 2.21 2.00 -10.22
N ALA A 439 2.88 2.07 -11.38
CA ALA A 439 4.25 2.57 -11.46
C ALA A 439 4.37 4.01 -10.92
N GLY A 440 5.55 4.37 -10.43
CA GLY A 440 5.88 5.77 -10.12
C GLY A 440 5.77 6.64 -11.37
N ALA A 441 5.62 7.95 -11.18
CA ALA A 441 5.69 8.86 -12.32
C ALA A 441 7.08 8.79 -12.94
N LEU A 442 7.10 8.59 -14.25
CA LEU A 442 8.33 8.40 -14.98
C LEU A 442 8.88 9.77 -15.37
N CYS A 443 10.14 10.02 -15.05
CA CYS A 443 10.88 11.16 -15.57
C CYS A 443 12.26 10.69 -15.98
N ARG A 444 12.74 11.26 -17.09
CA ARG A 444 14.13 11.14 -17.50
C ARG A 444 14.85 12.39 -17.03
N VAL A 445 15.86 12.20 -16.20
CA VAL A 445 16.73 13.27 -15.72
C VAL A 445 18.12 13.05 -16.28
N SER A 446 18.72 14.14 -16.73
CA SER A 446 20.12 14.22 -17.13
C SER A 446 20.82 15.20 -16.20
N LEU A 447 22.00 14.79 -15.73
CA LEU A 447 22.86 15.57 -14.86
C LEU A 447 24.10 15.99 -15.64
N SER A 448 24.47 17.26 -15.54
CA SER A 448 25.70 17.82 -16.09
C SER A 448 26.50 18.48 -14.97
N PRO A 449 27.74 18.04 -14.67
CA PRO A 449 28.49 16.96 -15.33
C PRO A 449 27.86 15.57 -15.15
N ALA A 450 27.98 14.72 -16.18
CA ALA A 450 27.36 13.40 -16.21
C ALA A 450 27.99 12.42 -15.20
N HIS A 451 27.20 11.44 -14.77
CA HIS A 451 27.68 10.31 -13.99
C HIS A 451 28.82 9.60 -14.72
N ARG A 452 29.95 9.41 -14.04
CA ARG A 452 31.05 8.56 -14.48
C ARG A 452 31.16 7.38 -13.52
N PRO A 453 31.08 6.12 -14.01
CA PRO A 453 31.23 4.97 -13.15
C PRO A 453 32.64 4.93 -12.53
N PRO A 454 32.80 4.37 -11.33
CA PRO A 454 34.10 4.21 -10.67
C PRO A 454 35.09 3.41 -11.55
N PRO A 455 36.42 3.66 -11.45
CA PRO A 455 37.15 3.97 -10.21
C PRO A 455 37.42 5.47 -9.95
N ALA A 456 37.86 5.78 -8.72
CA ALA A 456 38.13 7.13 -8.19
C ALA A 456 39.09 8.01 -9.03
N GLU A 457 39.80 7.43 -10.00
CA GLU A 457 40.64 8.15 -10.97
C GLU A 457 39.84 9.06 -11.91
N HIS A 458 38.52 8.81 -12.06
CA HIS A 458 37.62 9.63 -12.88
C HIS A 458 36.77 10.63 -12.08
N ALA A 459 37.02 10.75 -10.77
CA ALA A 459 36.31 11.71 -9.93
C ALA A 459 36.57 13.14 -10.40
N ALA A 460 35.51 13.96 -10.46
CA ALA A 460 35.69 15.36 -10.84
C ALA A 460 36.51 16.07 -9.77
N ALA A 461 37.62 16.69 -10.17
CA ALA A 461 38.47 17.46 -9.28
C ALA A 461 37.78 18.78 -8.94
N LEU A 462 37.63 19.07 -7.65
CA LEU A 462 37.05 20.32 -7.15
C LEU A 462 38.05 21.00 -6.22
N PRO A 463 38.65 22.14 -6.60
CA PRO A 463 39.46 22.90 -5.66
C PRO A 463 38.56 23.57 -4.61
N LEU A 464 39.01 23.63 -3.35
CA LEU A 464 38.21 24.15 -2.24
C LEU A 464 37.81 25.63 -2.38
N ALA A 465 38.55 26.43 -3.16
CA ALA A 465 38.18 27.81 -3.47
C ALA A 465 37.02 27.92 -4.48
N HIS A 466 36.71 26.85 -5.21
CA HIS A 466 35.69 26.83 -6.25
C HIS A 466 34.39 26.16 -5.80
N ARG A 467 33.32 26.42 -6.55
CA ARG A 467 32.02 25.76 -6.40
C ARG A 467 31.74 24.91 -7.61
N LEU A 468 31.22 23.70 -7.40
CA LEU A 468 30.77 22.84 -8.48
C LEU A 468 29.37 23.27 -8.91
N ALA A 469 29.22 23.61 -10.19
CA ALA A 469 27.91 23.85 -10.79
C ALA A 469 27.30 22.54 -11.29
N LEU A 470 26.16 22.17 -10.72
CA LEU A 470 25.33 21.06 -11.18
C LEU A 470 24.16 21.63 -11.97
N LYS A 471 24.09 21.29 -13.26
CA LYS A 471 22.91 21.55 -14.08
C LYS A 471 22.12 20.26 -14.20
N LEU A 472 20.85 20.32 -13.83
CA LEU A 472 19.92 19.21 -13.92
C LEU A 472 18.81 19.58 -14.91
N GLU A 473 18.63 18.73 -15.91
CA GLU A 473 17.58 18.89 -16.92
C GLU A 473 16.76 17.61 -16.97
N GLY A 474 15.44 17.75 -16.95
CA GLY A 474 14.56 16.59 -16.95
C GLY A 474 13.30 16.79 -17.77
N VAL A 475 12.76 15.66 -18.22
CA VAL A 475 11.49 15.58 -18.93
C VAL A 475 10.54 14.69 -18.14
N VAL A 476 9.37 15.22 -17.79
CA VAL A 476 8.25 14.48 -17.19
C VAL A 476 7.61 13.66 -18.31
N LEU A 477 7.51 12.35 -18.12
CA LEU A 477 6.90 11.48 -19.12
C LEU A 477 5.39 11.40 -18.88
N PRO A 478 4.58 11.30 -19.95
CA PRO A 478 3.14 11.16 -19.81
C PRO A 478 2.79 9.87 -19.06
N PRO A 479 1.66 9.87 -18.32
CA PRO A 479 1.21 8.68 -17.63
C PRO A 479 0.94 7.54 -18.63
N PRO A 480 1.15 6.26 -18.25
CA PRO A 480 0.81 5.14 -19.10
C PRO A 480 -0.68 5.20 -19.48
N ALA A 481 -0.96 5.19 -20.79
CA ALA A 481 -2.27 5.47 -21.36
C ALA A 481 -3.35 4.48 -20.90
N GLY A 482 -4.08 4.83 -19.83
CA GLY A 482 -5.23 4.09 -19.34
C GLY A 482 -6.43 5.00 -19.12
N LYS A 483 -7.46 4.86 -19.97
CA LYS A 483 -8.68 5.73 -20.01
C LYS A 483 -9.52 5.80 -18.71
N ARG A 484 -9.11 5.13 -17.62
CA ARG A 484 -9.90 4.95 -16.38
C ARG A 484 -9.16 5.24 -15.07
N LYS A 485 -7.87 5.61 -15.11
CA LYS A 485 -7.14 5.97 -13.89
C LYS A 485 -7.22 7.48 -13.66
N PRO A 486 -7.48 7.96 -12.43
CA PRO A 486 -7.32 9.37 -12.12
C PRO A 486 -5.84 9.73 -12.32
N VAL A 487 -5.57 10.68 -13.22
CA VAL A 487 -4.22 11.16 -13.49
C VAL A 487 -3.95 12.32 -12.55
N ARG A 488 -3.01 12.14 -11.62
CA ARG A 488 -2.46 13.24 -10.84
C ARG A 488 -1.54 14.07 -11.71
N GLN A 489 -1.68 15.40 -11.65
CA GLN A 489 -0.82 16.30 -12.39
C GLN A 489 0.39 16.68 -11.54
N VAL A 490 1.51 16.92 -12.23
CA VAL A 490 2.76 17.38 -11.61
C VAL A 490 2.75 18.90 -11.65
N LYS A 491 2.65 19.53 -10.48
CA LYS A 491 2.70 20.99 -10.31
C LYS A 491 4.14 21.49 -10.23
N GLY A 492 5.03 20.70 -9.64
CA GLY A 492 6.42 21.05 -9.47
C GLY A 492 7.33 19.84 -9.35
N VAL A 493 8.62 20.05 -9.55
CA VAL A 493 9.68 19.07 -9.32
C VAL A 493 10.59 19.62 -8.23
N GLN A 494 10.64 18.94 -7.09
CA GLN A 494 11.60 19.21 -6.03
C GLN A 494 12.88 18.42 -6.30
N ILE A 495 14.00 19.12 -6.29
CA ILE A 495 15.33 18.58 -6.51
C ILE A 495 16.11 18.73 -5.21
N THR A 496 16.61 17.62 -4.71
CA THR A 496 17.41 17.56 -3.49
C THR A 496 18.82 17.15 -3.86
N VAL A 497 19.79 18.01 -3.56
CA VAL A 497 21.22 17.76 -3.75
C VAL A 497 21.86 17.54 -2.39
N THR A 498 22.53 16.39 -2.23
CA THR A 498 23.25 16.02 -1.00
C THR A 498 24.71 15.73 -1.32
N ALA A 499 25.63 16.19 -0.47
CA ALA A 499 27.06 15.84 -0.56
C ALA A 499 27.48 15.05 0.67
N THR A 500 27.79 13.77 0.50
CA THR A 500 28.23 12.87 1.57
C THR A 500 29.73 12.60 1.47
N PRO A 501 30.51 12.87 2.54
CA PRO A 501 31.94 12.56 2.56
C PRO A 501 32.17 11.06 2.66
N HIS A 502 33.18 10.54 1.98
CA HIS A 502 33.65 9.18 2.22
C HIS A 502 34.47 9.16 3.51
N PRO A 503 34.16 8.25 4.45
CA PRO A 503 34.99 8.08 5.63
C PRO A 503 36.37 7.58 5.21
N ARG A 504 37.40 8.05 5.92
CA ARG A 504 38.78 7.61 5.72
C ARG A 504 38.96 6.21 6.32
N THR A 505 38.51 5.18 5.62
CA THR A 505 38.72 3.77 5.99
C THR A 505 39.54 3.06 4.91
N ASN A 506 40.32 2.04 5.30
CA ASN A 506 41.14 1.23 4.38
C ASN A 506 40.31 0.19 3.59
N GLU A 507 38.98 0.22 3.70
CA GLU A 507 38.08 -0.74 3.08
C GLU A 507 37.67 -0.26 1.68
N LYS A 508 37.85 -1.13 0.67
CA LYS A 508 37.65 -0.80 -0.76
C LYS A 508 36.18 -0.54 -1.16
N THR A 509 35.22 -0.75 -0.26
CA THR A 509 33.78 -0.53 -0.48
C THR A 509 33.16 0.01 0.79
N VAL A 510 33.02 1.33 0.90
CA VAL A 510 32.31 1.96 2.02
C VAL A 510 30.86 2.19 1.63
N GLU A 511 29.93 1.57 2.36
CA GLU A 511 28.51 1.92 2.29
C GLU A 511 28.28 3.28 2.98
N LEU A 512 27.85 4.29 2.21
CA LEU A 512 27.62 5.67 2.68
C LEU A 512 26.26 5.86 3.39
N THR A 513 25.54 4.78 3.69
CA THR A 513 24.14 4.78 4.14
C THR A 513 23.90 5.44 5.50
N ASN A 514 24.94 5.58 6.34
CA ASN A 514 24.83 6.15 7.70
C ASN A 514 25.70 7.41 7.93
N VAL A 515 26.31 7.96 6.88
CA VAL A 515 27.15 9.16 7.00
C VAL A 515 26.30 10.41 6.74
N PRO A 516 26.22 11.36 7.69
CA PRO A 516 25.43 12.56 7.48
C PRO A 516 26.01 13.40 6.33
N PRO A 517 25.16 13.94 5.44
CA PRO A 517 25.62 14.82 4.38
C PRO A 517 26.16 16.13 4.97
N VAL A 518 27.27 16.61 4.42
CA VAL A 518 27.88 17.90 4.79
C VAL A 518 27.12 19.07 4.14
N LEU A 519 26.41 18.80 3.05
CA LEU A 519 25.55 19.76 2.36
C LEU A 519 24.25 19.08 1.95
N THR A 520 23.14 19.77 2.21
CA THR A 520 21.81 19.43 1.70
C THR A 520 21.18 20.71 1.15
N ALA A 521 20.91 20.74 -0.15
CA ALA A 521 20.25 21.86 -0.82
C ALA A 521 18.96 21.36 -1.50
N VAL A 522 17.88 22.10 -1.34
CA VAL A 522 16.56 21.76 -1.89
C VAL A 522 16.07 22.91 -2.77
N GLN A 523 15.71 22.61 -4.02
CA GLN A 523 15.16 23.57 -4.96
C GLN A 523 13.88 23.00 -5.58
N THR A 524 12.80 23.77 -5.61
CA THR A 524 11.56 23.38 -6.29
C THR A 524 11.42 24.18 -7.58
N VAL A 525 11.22 23.49 -8.71
CA VAL A 525 11.07 24.09 -10.04
C VAL A 525 9.71 23.73 -10.61
N THR A 526 9.03 24.70 -11.22
CA THR A 526 7.80 24.44 -11.96
C THR A 526 8.15 24.03 -13.40
N PRO A 527 7.74 22.84 -13.86
CA PRO A 527 7.99 22.42 -15.25
C PRO A 527 7.21 23.32 -16.22
N VAL A 528 7.83 23.65 -17.34
CA VAL A 528 7.18 24.35 -18.45
C VAL A 528 6.84 23.31 -19.51
N ARG A 529 5.54 23.02 -19.67
CA ARG A 529 5.05 21.83 -20.38
C ARG A 529 5.56 20.57 -19.68
N ASP A 530 6.37 19.77 -20.37
CA ASP A 530 6.95 18.53 -19.83
C ASP A 530 8.42 18.67 -19.46
N PHE A 531 9.04 19.85 -19.62
CA PHE A 531 10.47 20.06 -19.40
C PHE A 531 10.74 20.93 -18.15
N PHE A 532 11.80 20.60 -17.41
CA PHE A 532 12.32 21.44 -16.34
C PHE A 532 13.86 21.48 -16.36
N SER A 533 14.41 22.58 -15.89
CA SER A 533 15.85 22.77 -15.71
C SER A 533 16.11 23.46 -14.36
N ALA A 534 17.15 23.01 -13.68
CA ALA A 534 17.58 23.54 -12.41
C ALA A 534 19.11 23.62 -12.38
N GLN A 535 19.63 24.57 -11.60
CA GLN A 535 21.05 24.71 -11.37
C GLN A 535 21.32 24.87 -9.89
N GLN A 536 22.19 24.03 -9.35
CA GLN A 536 22.60 24.07 -7.95
C GLN A 536 24.11 24.17 -7.85
N LEU A 537 24.58 25.01 -6.94
CA LEU A 537 26.00 25.12 -6.61
C LEU A 537 26.30 24.23 -5.39
N VAL A 538 27.35 23.42 -5.50
CA VAL A 538 27.86 22.57 -4.41
C VAL A 538 29.23 23.08 -3.99
N SER A 539 29.36 23.36 -2.70
CA SER A 539 30.61 23.76 -2.06
C SER A 539 30.89 22.85 -0.89
N VAL A 540 32.11 22.33 -0.79
CA VAL A 540 32.61 21.55 0.33
C VAL A 540 33.80 22.26 0.93
N ASN A 541 33.97 22.17 2.25
CA ASN A 541 34.95 22.96 3.01
C ASN A 541 36.18 22.16 3.44
N THR A 542 36.20 20.86 3.19
CA THR A 542 37.25 19.95 3.65
C THR A 542 37.77 19.11 2.48
N PRO A 543 39.08 18.86 2.39
CA PRO A 543 39.65 18.03 1.33
C PRO A 543 39.30 16.55 1.56
N GLY A 544 38.88 15.87 0.51
CA GLY A 544 38.39 14.49 0.60
C GLY A 544 37.60 14.04 -0.63
N LEU A 545 37.15 12.78 -0.59
CA LEU A 545 36.27 12.22 -1.61
C LEU A 545 34.82 12.39 -1.16
N TYR A 546 33.95 12.91 -2.03
CA TYR A 546 32.52 13.08 -1.74
C TYR A 546 31.68 12.40 -2.81
N THR A 547 30.55 11.83 -2.39
CA THR A 547 29.47 11.45 -3.30
C THR A 547 28.43 12.56 -3.25
N VAL A 548 28.23 13.22 -4.39
CA VAL A 548 27.15 14.19 -4.56
C VAL A 548 25.97 13.49 -5.21
N ALA A 549 24.91 13.25 -4.44
CA ALA A 549 23.68 12.63 -4.92
C ALA A 549 22.61 13.69 -5.20
N VAL A 550 21.93 13.54 -6.33
CA VAL A 550 20.82 14.36 -6.75
C VAL A 550 19.58 13.49 -6.88
N GLU A 551 18.53 13.88 -6.18
CA GLU A 551 17.24 13.21 -6.14
C GLU A 551 16.15 14.14 -6.67
N ALA A 552 15.34 13.65 -7.60
CA ALA A 552 14.15 14.34 -8.04
C ALA A 552 12.90 13.75 -7.36
N ALA A 553 11.97 14.61 -6.97
CA ALA A 553 10.67 14.27 -6.42
C ALA A 553 9.61 15.17 -7.05
N PHE A 554 8.38 14.67 -7.22
CA PHE A 554 7.29 15.48 -7.75
C PHE A 554 6.46 16.08 -6.63
N VAL A 555 5.96 17.27 -6.89
CA VAL A 555 4.95 17.95 -6.09
C VAL A 555 3.68 17.96 -6.92
N ASP A 556 2.61 17.39 -6.37
CA ASP A 556 1.31 17.37 -7.05
C ASP A 556 0.53 18.67 -6.84
N ASP A 557 -0.68 18.73 -7.41
CA ASP A 557 -1.57 19.90 -7.27
C ASP A 557 -1.98 20.20 -5.82
N LYS A 558 -2.00 19.16 -4.96
CA LYS A 558 -2.31 19.26 -3.53
C LYS A 558 -1.11 19.65 -2.70
N GLY A 559 0.08 19.75 -3.29
CA GLY A 559 1.33 20.04 -2.61
C GLY A 559 1.97 18.83 -1.92
N GLU A 560 1.50 17.61 -2.18
CA GLU A 560 2.11 16.40 -1.64
C GLU A 560 3.41 16.07 -2.38
N LEU A 561 4.42 15.62 -1.62
CA LEU A 561 5.73 15.27 -2.15
C LEU A 561 5.82 13.77 -2.46
N TRP A 562 6.22 13.46 -3.69
CA TRP A 562 6.28 12.12 -4.26
C TRP A 562 7.72 11.76 -4.65
N GLN A 563 8.30 10.78 -3.96
CA GLN A 563 9.67 10.30 -4.15
C GLN A 563 9.78 9.35 -5.35
N THR A 564 9.37 9.85 -6.52
CA THR A 564 9.25 9.06 -7.76
C THR A 564 10.27 9.41 -8.82
N GLY A 565 11.10 10.43 -8.62
CA GLY A 565 12.13 10.76 -9.58
C GLY A 565 13.35 9.84 -9.47
N PRO A 566 14.21 9.84 -10.51
CA PRO A 566 15.47 9.12 -10.48
C PRO A 566 16.43 9.72 -9.45
N ARG A 567 17.29 8.86 -8.91
CA ARG A 567 18.43 9.24 -8.09
C ARG A 567 19.69 9.05 -8.92
N THR A 568 20.48 10.09 -9.07
CA THR A 568 21.78 10.06 -9.76
C THR A 568 22.85 10.58 -8.82
N ALA A 569 24.07 10.09 -8.93
CA ALA A 569 25.16 10.55 -8.08
C ALA A 569 26.45 10.72 -8.87
N ILE A 570 27.31 11.62 -8.45
CA ILE A 570 28.65 11.81 -8.99
C ILE A 570 29.68 11.77 -7.85
N VAL A 571 30.87 11.27 -8.14
CA VAL A 571 31.98 11.29 -7.17
C VAL A 571 32.89 12.46 -7.49
N ILE A 572 33.20 13.26 -6.47
CA ILE A 572 34.09 14.41 -6.58
C ILE A 572 35.27 14.28 -5.61
N LYS A 573 36.43 14.79 -6.02
CA LYS A 573 37.64 14.83 -5.21
C LYS A 573 37.98 16.28 -4.88
N ALA A 574 37.70 16.67 -3.64
CA ALA A 574 38.01 17.98 -3.13
C ALA A 574 39.47 18.08 -2.71
N HIS A 575 40.18 19.10 -3.19
CA HIS A 575 41.60 19.32 -2.87
C HIS A 575 41.90 20.79 -2.56
N GLU A 576 42.90 21.03 -1.72
CA GLU A 576 43.42 22.37 -1.46
C GLU A 576 44.17 22.90 -2.70
N ASP A 577 44.03 24.19 -2.98
CA ASP A 577 44.78 24.84 -4.05
C ASP A 577 46.28 24.84 -3.75
N PRO A 578 47.14 24.41 -4.70
CA PRO A 578 48.58 24.42 -4.51
C PRO A 578 49.18 25.85 -4.42
N SER A 579 48.42 26.89 -4.78
CA SER A 579 48.88 28.28 -4.79
C SER A 579 48.97 28.94 -3.41
N SER A 580 48.48 28.29 -2.33
CA SER A 580 48.57 28.83 -0.96
C SER A 580 49.89 28.53 -0.24
N LYS A 581 50.80 27.74 -0.85
CA LYS A 581 52.12 27.39 -0.29
C LYS A 581 53.29 27.97 -1.10
N GLY A 582 53.20 29.24 -1.48
CA GLY A 582 54.23 29.92 -2.26
C GLY A 582 54.54 31.33 -1.79
N ASN A 583 55.10 31.50 -0.58
CA ASN A 583 56.07 32.57 -0.30
C ASN A 583 56.71 32.44 1.10
N THR A 584 57.59 31.46 1.26
CA THR A 584 58.72 31.59 2.20
C THR A 584 59.94 31.09 1.47
N GLN A 585 60.45 31.94 0.59
CA GLN A 585 61.76 31.78 -0.02
C GLN A 585 62.79 31.95 1.09
N THR A 586 63.43 30.86 1.48
CA THR A 586 64.60 30.84 2.35
C THR A 586 65.74 31.59 1.68
N THR A 587 65.89 32.87 1.98
CA THR A 587 67.11 33.63 1.69
C THR A 587 68.22 33.13 2.61
N ARG A 588 69.00 32.16 2.13
CA ARG A 588 70.35 31.91 2.65
C ARG A 588 71.22 33.11 2.29
N GLY A 589 71.34 34.06 3.22
CA GLY A 589 72.42 35.04 3.22
C GLY A 589 73.70 34.38 3.73
N ARG A 590 74.73 34.34 2.87
CA ARG A 590 76.13 34.30 3.32
C ARG A 590 76.45 35.68 3.87
N PHE A 591 76.70 35.78 5.17
CA PHE A 591 77.93 36.30 5.78
C PHE A 591 77.89 36.00 7.28
#